data_AF-A0A6C0KVZ9-F1
#
_entry.id   AF-A0A6C0KVZ9-F1
#
_cell.length_a   1.000
_cell.length_b   1.000
_cell.length_c   1.000
_cell.angle_alpha   90.00
_cell.angle_beta   90.00
_cell.angle_gamma   90.00
#
_symmetry.space_group_name_H-M   'P 1'
#
loop_
_entity.id
_entity.type
_entity.pdbx_description
1 polymer ?
#
loop_
_entity_poly.entity_id
_entity_poly.type
_entity_poly.pdbx_seq_one_letter_code
_entity_poly.pdbx_strand_id
1 'polypeptide(L)'
;MKYQLLFIIALTAAVFYEGYLKGPMLTVYYYGQVLGASAVLAYLVYTFYKNPAYFFTALDFVQGHLLHSDGATYKQIDRILEGKPKLARQVSPLLKKKAAAAQEWRCGHCSTLLDASYEVDHIVALYRGGSNSEANLIALCRNCHGKKTVEERLKPAL
;
A
#
# COMPACT_ATOMS: atom_id res chain seq x y z
N MET A 1 -33.88 29.48 -38.45
CA MET A 1 -35.09 28.67 -38.16
C MET A 1 -34.78 27.25 -37.67
N LYS A 2 -34.11 26.36 -38.42
CA LYS A 2 -33.85 24.96 -37.98
C LYS A 2 -33.09 24.87 -36.63
N TYR A 3 -32.05 25.66 -36.43
CA TYR A 3 -31.29 25.70 -35.17
C TYR A 3 -32.09 26.24 -33.97
N GLN A 4 -32.98 27.20 -34.20
CA GLN A 4 -33.84 27.77 -33.15
C GLN A 4 -34.89 26.74 -32.68
N LEU A 5 -35.45 25.97 -33.61
CA LEU A 5 -36.38 24.89 -33.27
C LEU A 5 -35.70 23.76 -32.49
N LEU A 6 -34.49 23.34 -32.91
CA LEU A 6 -33.71 22.35 -32.18
C LEU A 6 -33.34 22.82 -30.77
N PHE A 7 -32.98 24.09 -30.61
CA PHE A 7 -32.69 24.68 -29.30
C PHE A 7 -33.90 24.64 -28.36
N ILE A 8 -35.09 24.97 -28.87
CA ILE A 8 -36.33 24.93 -28.08
C ILE A 8 -36.67 23.50 -27.68
N ILE A 9 -36.53 22.52 -28.59
CA ILE A 9 -36.78 21.10 -28.29
C ILE A 9 -35.78 20.58 -27.23
N ALA A 10 -34.50 20.95 -27.33
CA ALA A 10 -33.51 20.56 -26.35
C ALA A 10 -33.79 21.17 -24.97
N LEU A 11 -34.19 22.45 -24.94
CA LEU A 11 -34.52 23.16 -23.70
C LEU A 11 -35.76 22.55 -23.03
N THR A 12 -36.81 22.24 -23.79
CA THR A 12 -38.03 21.61 -23.25
C THR A 12 -37.77 20.20 -22.76
N ALA A 13 -36.96 19.41 -23.48
CA ALA A 13 -36.53 18.08 -23.05
C ALA A 13 -35.70 18.12 -21.75
N ALA A 14 -34.82 19.11 -21.60
CA ALA A 14 -34.02 19.29 -20.38
C ALA A 14 -34.89 19.65 -19.16
N VAL A 15 -35.82 20.59 -19.32
CA VAL A 15 -36.79 20.95 -18.27
C VAL A 15 -37.69 19.76 -17.92
N PHE A 16 -38.13 18.99 -18.91
CA PHE A 16 -38.92 17.77 -18.68
C PHE A 16 -38.11 16.70 -17.93
N TYR A 17 -36.85 16.49 -18.30
CA TYR A 17 -35.96 15.56 -17.61
C TYR A 17 -35.76 15.93 -16.13
N GLU A 18 -35.39 17.18 -15.86
CA GLU A 18 -35.15 17.67 -14.50
C GLU A 18 -36.44 17.73 -13.67
N GLY A 19 -37.57 18.14 -14.27
CA GLY A 19 -38.84 18.31 -13.57
C GLY A 19 -39.62 17.02 -13.32
N TYR A 20 -39.52 16.03 -14.22
CA TYR A 20 -40.40 14.85 -14.21
C TYR A 20 -39.68 13.51 -14.19
N LEU A 21 -38.52 13.35 -14.84
CA LEU A 21 -37.89 12.03 -15.00
C LEU A 21 -36.78 11.74 -13.99
N LYS A 22 -36.03 12.76 -13.56
CA LYS A 22 -34.86 12.59 -12.68
C LYS A 22 -35.21 12.00 -11.32
N GLY A 23 -36.30 12.46 -10.70
CA GLY A 23 -36.79 11.94 -9.42
C GLY A 23 -37.12 10.44 -9.49
N PRO A 24 -38.05 10.01 -10.36
CA PRO A 24 -38.38 8.59 -10.54
C PRO A 24 -37.19 7.70 -10.88
N MET A 25 -36.27 8.17 -11.75
CA MET A 25 -35.06 7.41 -12.10
C MET A 25 -34.15 7.20 -10.89
N LEU A 26 -33.95 8.25 -10.09
CA LEU A 26 -33.17 8.16 -8.86
C LEU A 26 -33.82 7.22 -7.83
N THR A 27 -35.14 7.29 -7.72
CA THR A 27 -35.94 6.39 -6.87
C THR A 27 -35.78 4.93 -7.30
N VAL A 28 -35.92 4.63 -8.59
CA VAL A 28 -35.69 3.27 -9.14
C VAL A 28 -34.27 2.80 -8.87
N TYR A 29 -33.28 3.67 -9.04
CA TYR A 29 -31.88 3.36 -8.74
C TYR A 29 -31.69 2.99 -7.26
N TYR A 30 -32.20 3.80 -6.33
CA TYR A 30 -32.11 3.51 -4.90
C TYR A 30 -32.81 2.21 -4.51
N TYR A 31 -34.03 1.97 -5.02
CA TYR A 31 -34.71 0.70 -4.78
C TYR A 31 -33.93 -0.48 -5.36
N GLY A 32 -33.32 -0.33 -6.53
CA GLY A 32 -32.43 -1.32 -7.13
C GLY A 32 -31.22 -1.65 -6.24
N GLN A 33 -30.57 -0.62 -5.66
CA GLN A 33 -29.46 -0.82 -4.72
C GLN A 33 -29.90 -1.55 -3.46
N VAL A 34 -31.03 -1.15 -2.86
CA VAL A 34 -31.56 -1.80 -1.65
C VAL A 34 -31.90 -3.27 -1.94
N LEU A 35 -32.59 -3.56 -3.05
CA LEU A 35 -32.89 -4.93 -3.45
C LEU A 35 -31.64 -5.76 -3.67
N GLY A 36 -30.63 -5.20 -4.35
CA GLY A 36 -29.34 -5.86 -4.54
C GLY A 36 -28.64 -6.17 -3.21
N ALA A 37 -28.56 -5.18 -2.31
CA ALA A 37 -27.96 -5.35 -0.99
C ALA A 37 -28.72 -6.38 -0.14
N SER A 38 -30.05 -6.36 -0.16
CA SER A 38 -30.90 -7.35 0.52
C SER A 38 -30.69 -8.77 -0.03
N ALA A 39 -30.56 -8.92 -1.35
CA ALA A 39 -30.30 -10.22 -1.97
C ALA A 39 -28.92 -10.77 -1.59
N VAL A 40 -27.88 -9.93 -1.59
CA VAL A 40 -26.54 -10.31 -1.14
C VAL A 40 -26.57 -10.72 0.34
N LEU A 41 -27.23 -9.94 1.20
CA LEU A 41 -27.37 -10.27 2.61
C LEU A 41 -28.07 -11.61 2.81
N ALA A 42 -29.19 -11.84 2.12
CA ALA A 42 -29.92 -13.11 2.19
C ALA A 42 -29.06 -14.30 1.73
N TYR A 43 -28.27 -14.13 0.67
CA TYR A 43 -27.34 -15.15 0.19
C TYR A 43 -26.24 -15.45 1.22
N LEU A 44 -25.64 -14.42 1.82
CA LEU A 44 -24.64 -14.59 2.88
C LEU A 44 -25.22 -15.35 4.07
N VAL A 45 -26.41 -14.96 4.54
CA VAL A 45 -27.14 -15.66 5.62
C VAL A 45 -27.40 -17.12 5.24
N TYR A 46 -27.87 -17.39 4.01
CA TYR A 46 -28.08 -18.75 3.53
C TYR A 46 -26.79 -19.59 3.56
N THR A 47 -25.67 -19.03 3.07
CA THR A 47 -24.39 -19.74 3.06
C THR A 47 -23.85 -20.01 4.47
N PHE A 48 -24.06 -19.09 5.40
CA PHE A 48 -23.69 -19.25 6.80
C PHE A 48 -24.43 -20.42 7.46
N TYR A 49 -25.76 -20.51 7.28
CA TYR A 49 -26.56 -21.59 7.86
C TYR A 49 -26.33 -22.94 7.18
N LYS A 50 -26.07 -22.96 5.87
CA LYS A 50 -25.88 -24.21 5.12
C LYS A 50 -24.50 -24.82 5.32
N ASN A 51 -23.43 -24.00 5.29
CA ASN A 51 -22.04 -24.45 5.36
C ASN A 51 -21.17 -23.40 6.08
N PRO A 52 -21.16 -23.36 7.41
CA PRO A 52 -20.45 -22.31 8.16
C PRO A 52 -18.93 -22.32 7.89
N ALA A 53 -18.32 -23.50 7.70
CA ALA A 53 -16.90 -23.62 7.40
C ALA A 53 -16.50 -22.92 6.08
N TYR A 54 -17.33 -23.04 5.04
CA TYR A 54 -17.09 -22.37 3.75
C TYR A 54 -17.33 -20.86 3.84
N PHE A 55 -18.30 -20.43 4.66
CA PHE A 55 -18.57 -19.01 4.87
C PHE A 55 -17.37 -18.29 5.50
N PHE A 56 -16.79 -18.85 6.57
CA PHE A 56 -15.65 -18.23 7.24
C PHE A 56 -14.38 -18.22 6.37
N THR A 57 -14.12 -19.27 5.58
CA THR A 57 -12.96 -19.27 4.67
C THR A 57 -13.10 -18.24 3.55
N ALA A 58 -14.29 -18.07 3.00
CA ALA A 58 -14.57 -17.01 2.03
C ALA A 58 -14.44 -15.61 2.66
N LEU A 59 -14.88 -15.44 3.90
CA LEU A 59 -14.76 -14.18 4.63
C LEU A 59 -13.30 -13.82 4.94
N ASP A 60 -12.50 -14.78 5.40
CA ASP A 60 -11.06 -14.60 5.66
C ASP A 60 -10.31 -14.24 4.38
N PHE A 61 -10.66 -14.85 3.24
CA PHE A 61 -10.10 -14.51 1.93
C PHE A 61 -10.39 -13.04 1.56
N VAL A 62 -11.64 -12.59 1.72
CA VAL A 62 -12.04 -11.20 1.45
C VAL A 62 -11.34 -10.23 2.41
N GLN A 63 -11.24 -10.57 3.69
CA GLN A 63 -10.57 -9.74 4.70
C GLN A 63 -9.06 -9.63 4.44
N GLY A 64 -8.42 -10.72 3.99
CA GLY A 64 -7.01 -10.71 3.59
C GLY A 64 -6.73 -9.86 2.34
N HIS A 65 -7.68 -9.76 1.41
CA HIS A 65 -7.49 -9.05 0.15
C HIS A 65 -7.99 -7.60 0.16
N LEU A 66 -9.12 -7.32 0.82
CA LEU A 66 -9.75 -5.99 0.83
C LEU A 66 -9.44 -5.18 2.10
N LEU A 67 -9.18 -5.83 3.24
CA LEU A 67 -9.02 -5.15 4.53
C LEU A 67 -7.59 -5.15 5.07
N HIS A 68 -6.62 -5.77 4.38
CA HIS A 68 -5.20 -5.45 4.56
C HIS A 68 -4.88 -4.08 3.93
N SER A 69 -5.49 -3.03 4.46
CA SER A 69 -4.79 -1.75 4.53
C SER A 69 -3.73 -1.93 5.59
N ASP A 70 -2.50 -2.26 5.17
CA ASP A 70 -1.33 -1.99 5.98
C ASP A 70 -1.53 -0.59 6.60
N GLY A 71 -1.47 -0.46 7.93
CA GLY A 71 -1.63 0.82 8.64
C GLY A 71 -0.64 1.93 8.22
N ALA A 72 0.15 1.68 7.17
CA ALA A 72 0.95 2.60 6.41
C ALA A 72 0.13 3.68 5.68
N THR A 73 -1.11 3.40 5.23
CA THR A 73 -1.84 4.31 4.33
C THR A 73 -2.25 5.63 5.00
N TYR A 74 -2.90 5.59 6.17
CA TYR A 74 -3.33 6.79 6.90
C TYR A 74 -2.15 7.64 7.40
N LYS A 75 -1.16 7.01 8.05
CA LYS A 75 0.06 7.68 8.53
C LYS A 75 0.91 8.29 7.40
N GLN A 76 0.77 7.77 6.18
CA GLN A 76 1.45 8.30 5.00
C GLN A 76 0.72 9.51 4.44
N ILE A 77 -0.62 9.51 4.43
CA ILE A 77 -1.45 10.65 4.01
C ILE A 77 -1.20 11.84 4.94
N ASP A 78 -1.25 11.64 6.26
CA ASP A 78 -0.99 12.72 7.23
C ASP A 78 0.39 13.34 7.05
N ARG A 79 1.42 12.52 6.78
CA ARG A 79 2.79 13.00 6.56
C ARG A 79 2.93 13.86 5.30
N ILE A 80 2.22 13.49 4.24
CA ILE A 80 2.18 14.24 2.98
C ILE A 80 1.48 15.58 3.20
N LEU A 81 0.36 15.58 3.93
CA LEU A 81 -0.40 16.78 4.29
C LEU A 81 0.40 17.72 5.21
N GLU A 82 1.17 17.16 6.15
CA GLU A 82 2.03 17.91 7.06
C GLU A 82 3.34 18.41 6.42
N GLY A 83 3.61 18.08 5.15
CA GLY A 83 4.85 18.46 4.45
C GLY A 83 6.13 17.93 5.08
N LYS A 84 6.04 16.96 6.01
CA LYS A 84 7.19 16.41 6.71
C LYS A 84 7.92 15.44 5.77
N PRO A 85 9.19 15.71 5.41
CA PRO A 85 9.94 14.75 4.60
C PRO A 85 10.00 13.41 5.32
N LYS A 86 9.81 12.32 4.57
CA LYS A 86 9.97 10.96 5.10
C LYS A 86 11.39 10.90 5.67
N LEU A 87 11.54 10.91 7.01
CA LEU A 87 12.82 10.66 7.65
C LEU A 87 13.34 9.32 7.10
N ALA A 88 14.35 9.38 6.22
CA ALA A 88 14.94 8.25 5.52
C ALA A 88 15.80 7.39 6.47
N ARG A 89 15.31 7.15 7.69
CA ARG A 89 16.01 6.38 8.71
C ARG A 89 16.11 4.90 8.36
N GLN A 90 15.39 4.43 7.33
CA GLN A 90 15.39 3.03 6.93
C GLN A 90 15.65 2.90 5.44
N VAL A 91 16.69 2.15 5.11
CA VAL A 91 16.98 1.65 3.76
C VAL A 91 15.79 0.81 3.29
N SER A 92 15.21 1.13 2.14
CA SER A 92 14.04 0.41 1.62
C SER A 92 14.37 -1.05 1.29
N PRO A 93 13.40 -1.99 1.36
CA PRO A 93 13.66 -3.40 1.02
C PRO A 93 14.26 -3.59 -0.37
N LEU A 94 13.84 -2.78 -1.35
CA LEU A 94 14.40 -2.79 -2.70
C LEU A 94 15.87 -2.36 -2.70
N LEU A 95 16.21 -1.29 -1.99
CA LEU A 95 17.58 -0.79 -1.91
C LEU A 95 18.51 -1.80 -1.22
N LYS A 96 18.01 -2.54 -0.22
CA LYS A 96 18.75 -3.67 0.40
C LYS A 96 19.05 -4.77 -0.62
N LYS A 97 18.06 -5.15 -1.44
CA LYS A 97 18.24 -6.14 -2.52
C LYS A 97 19.23 -5.64 -3.58
N LYS A 98 19.19 -4.35 -3.93
CA LYS A 98 20.16 -3.75 -4.87
C LYS A 98 21.59 -3.82 -4.34
N ALA A 99 21.81 -3.48 -3.07
CA ALA A 99 23.13 -3.58 -2.44
C ALA A 99 23.66 -5.02 -2.45
N ALA A 100 22.83 -6.00 -2.08
CA ALA A 100 23.23 -7.41 -2.14
C ALA A 100 23.53 -7.89 -3.57
N ALA A 101 22.70 -7.49 -4.55
CA ALA A 101 22.91 -7.83 -5.95
C ALA A 101 24.19 -7.21 -6.53
N ALA A 102 24.50 -5.95 -6.18
CA ALA A 102 25.74 -5.28 -6.58
C ALA A 102 26.99 -5.96 -6.01
N GLN A 103 26.86 -6.66 -4.89
CA GLN A 103 27.91 -7.49 -4.27
C GLN A 103 27.85 -8.96 -4.69
N GLU A 104 27.09 -9.29 -5.74
CA GLU A 104 26.92 -10.68 -6.23
C GLU A 104 26.43 -11.64 -5.14
N TRP A 105 25.60 -11.16 -4.21
CA TRP A 105 25.15 -11.89 -3.04
C TRP A 105 26.28 -12.42 -2.17
N ARG A 106 27.43 -11.72 -2.12
CA ARG A 106 28.55 -12.04 -1.23
C ARG A 106 28.71 -11.00 -0.15
N CYS A 107 29.09 -11.46 1.04
CA CYS A 107 29.35 -10.59 2.18
C CYS A 107 30.52 -9.64 1.86
N GLY A 108 30.32 -8.34 2.07
CA GLY A 108 31.34 -7.34 1.76
C GLY A 108 32.60 -7.39 2.66
N HIS A 109 32.58 -8.17 3.75
CA HIS A 109 33.75 -8.34 4.64
C HIS A 109 34.45 -9.70 4.48
N CYS A 110 33.70 -10.80 4.32
CA CYS A 110 34.27 -12.15 4.28
C CYS A 110 34.04 -12.89 2.96
N SER A 111 33.39 -12.27 1.98
CA SER A 111 33.15 -12.79 0.62
C SER A 111 32.37 -14.11 0.53
N THR A 112 31.83 -14.60 1.65
CA THR A 112 30.95 -15.77 1.71
C THR A 112 29.61 -15.43 1.06
N LEU A 113 28.98 -16.43 0.44
CA LEU A 113 27.62 -16.26 -0.09
C LEU A 113 26.66 -15.88 1.05
N LEU A 114 25.81 -14.90 0.79
CA LEU A 114 24.80 -14.40 1.71
C LEU A 114 23.58 -15.31 1.68
N ASP A 115 23.15 -15.75 2.86
CA ASP A 115 21.85 -16.39 3.03
C ASP A 115 20.73 -15.33 3.07
N ALA A 116 19.46 -15.76 3.12
CA ALA A 116 18.30 -14.86 3.15
C ALA A 116 18.20 -13.98 4.43
N SER A 117 19.01 -14.28 5.46
CA SER A 117 19.10 -13.55 6.72
C SER A 117 20.23 -12.52 6.76
N TYR A 118 20.85 -12.22 5.62
CA TYR A 118 21.81 -11.12 5.49
C TYR A 118 21.24 -9.77 5.95
N GLU A 119 22.14 -8.90 6.39
CA GLU A 119 21.79 -7.57 6.87
C GLU A 119 22.54 -6.53 6.01
N VAL A 120 21.87 -5.41 5.70
CA VAL A 120 22.47 -4.29 4.97
C VAL A 120 22.68 -3.16 5.94
N ASP A 121 23.92 -2.70 6.01
CA ASP A 121 24.40 -1.69 6.95
C ASP A 121 25.11 -0.57 6.18
N HIS A 122 25.32 0.56 6.85
CA HIS A 122 26.04 1.68 6.26
C HIS A 122 27.55 1.48 6.40
N ILE A 123 28.33 1.69 5.34
CA ILE A 123 29.81 1.61 5.38
C ILE A 123 30.34 2.62 6.41
N VAL A 124 29.88 3.87 6.31
CA VAL A 124 30.03 4.91 7.34
C VAL A 124 28.69 5.04 8.06
N ALA A 125 28.67 4.76 9.36
CA ALA A 125 27.45 4.87 10.17
C ALA A 125 26.85 6.28 10.16
N LEU A 126 25.53 6.39 10.19
CA LEU A 126 24.82 7.68 10.13
C LEU A 126 25.23 8.64 11.26
N TYR A 127 25.46 8.13 12.47
CA TYR A 127 25.90 8.96 13.61
C TYR A 127 27.33 9.48 13.48
N ARG A 128 28.13 8.91 12.56
CA ARG A 128 29.47 9.38 12.19
C ARG A 128 29.48 10.23 10.91
N GLY A 129 28.32 10.78 10.52
CA GLY A 129 28.19 11.59 9.31
C GLY A 129 27.96 10.80 8.02
N GLY A 130 27.65 9.50 8.12
CA GLY A 130 27.30 8.67 6.97
C GLY A 130 26.04 9.14 6.23
N SER A 131 25.95 8.82 4.94
CA SER A 131 24.78 9.13 4.10
C SER A 131 23.88 7.92 3.88
N ASN A 132 22.63 8.13 3.47
CA ASN A 132 21.72 7.06 3.03
C ASN A 132 21.87 6.70 1.54
N SER A 133 22.96 7.14 0.89
CA SER A 133 23.20 6.83 -0.51
C SER A 133 23.50 5.33 -0.71
N GLU A 134 23.15 4.79 -1.88
CA GLU A 134 23.45 3.40 -2.25
C GLU A 134 24.96 3.10 -2.15
N ALA A 135 25.81 4.10 -2.43
CA ALA A 135 27.26 4.00 -2.32
C ALA A 135 27.76 3.83 -0.88
N ASN A 136 26.97 4.18 0.13
CA ASN A 136 27.31 4.00 1.54
C ASN A 136 26.66 2.74 2.13
N LEU A 137 26.14 1.82 1.32
CA LEU A 137 25.52 0.59 1.81
C LEU A 137 26.39 -0.63 1.51
N ILE A 138 26.43 -1.56 2.46
CA ILE A 138 27.15 -2.83 2.34
C ILE A 138 26.28 -3.98 2.89
N ALA A 139 26.16 -5.06 2.12
CA ALA A 139 25.49 -6.28 2.54
C ALA A 139 26.48 -7.20 3.27
N LEU A 140 26.11 -7.62 4.48
CA LEU A 140 26.94 -8.40 5.40
C LEU A 140 26.21 -9.65 5.87
N CYS A 141 26.95 -10.73 6.10
CA CYS A 141 26.41 -11.87 6.86
C CYS A 141 26.25 -11.46 8.34
N ARG A 142 25.38 -12.17 9.08
CA ARG A 142 25.06 -11.82 10.47
C ARG A 142 26.29 -11.73 11.38
N ASN A 143 27.28 -12.60 11.16
CA ASN A 143 28.53 -12.60 11.92
C ASN A 143 29.35 -11.32 11.67
N CYS A 144 29.53 -10.92 10.41
CA CYS A 144 30.28 -9.72 10.06
C CYS A 144 29.57 -8.44 10.50
N HIS A 145 28.24 -8.41 10.36
CA HIS A 145 27.42 -7.30 10.83
C HIS A 145 27.51 -7.13 12.36
N GLY A 146 27.44 -8.24 13.11
CA GLY A 146 27.63 -8.23 14.56
C GLY A 146 29.00 -7.69 14.99
N LYS A 147 30.07 -8.11 14.31
CA LYS A 147 31.43 -7.59 14.56
C LYS A 147 31.51 -6.08 14.34
N LYS A 148 31.03 -5.60 13.20
CA LYS A 148 30.99 -4.16 12.87
C LYS A 148 30.25 -3.36 13.94
N THR A 149 29.06 -3.83 14.36
CA THR A 149 28.26 -3.17 15.40
C THR A 149 29.02 -3.04 16.74
N VAL A 150 29.73 -4.10 17.15
CA VAL A 150 30.52 -4.07 18.40
C VAL A 150 31.72 -3.13 18.27
N GLU A 151 32.47 -3.23 17.17
CA GLU A 151 33.62 -2.36 16.91
C GLU A 151 33.24 -0.88 16.88
N GLU A 152 32.08 -0.57 16.30
CA GLU A 152 31.55 0.78 16.24
C GLU A 152 31.17 1.33 17.62
N ARG A 153 30.55 0.49 18.47
CA ARG A 153 30.20 0.85 19.84
C ARG A 153 31.42 1.10 20.72
N LEU A 154 32.49 0.33 20.53
CA LEU A 154 33.73 0.46 21.30
C LEU A 154 34.55 1.70 20.92
N LYS A 155 34.33 2.26 19.73
CA LYS A 155 35.02 3.46 19.24
C LYS A 155 34.01 4.61 19.11
N PRO A 156 33.61 5.28 20.20
CA PRO A 156 32.70 6.43 20.10
C PRO A 156 33.32 7.51 19.19
N ALA A 157 32.48 8.20 18.43
CA ALA A 157 32.92 9.30 17.57
C ALA A 157 33.59 10.38 18.44
N LEU A 158 34.83 10.74 18.08
CA LEU A 158 35.56 11.88 18.65
C LEU A 158 34.95 13.20 18.21
#